data_AF-A0A955N0X8-F1
#
_entry.id   AF-A0A955N0X8-F1
#
_cell.length_a   1.000
_cell.length_b   1.000
_cell.length_c   1.000
_cell.angle_alpha   90.00
_cell.angle_beta   90.00
_cell.angle_gamma   90.00
#
_symmetry.space_group_name_H-M   'P 1'
#
loop_
_entity.id
_entity.type
_entity.pdbx_description
1 polymer ?
#
loop_
_entity_poly.entity_id
_entity_poly.type
_entity_poly.pdbx_seq_one_letter_code
_entity_poly.pdbx_strand_id
1 'polypeptide(L)'
;MKITSYGAAREVTGSRHLVEINGKKILFDCGMVQSRREESADRNSKLPFSVRDIDAVVLSHAHIDHSGTLPVLAKNGYDGIVYCTPATRDLCAIMLMDSSHIQQKDAEWLSKKNQSFVAPAYDDGDVHNIMKKFVGIPFDLPFQVLPGITLTFKEAGHVLGSAMCQVEFEENGRPRKYLFSGDIGRKNMAILRDPWEPTDADIVMMESTYGNREHDPIETLDDELAEIVNETYKKKGKLIVPSFALERAQEFVFALKRLEIKKRIPHLPVYVDSPLTVNITEVFRLHADSFDDEIRAVMEDSGDPFELNQISYIR
;
A
#
# COMPACT_ATOMS: atom_id res chain seq x y z
N MET A 1 20.16 -4.43 19.17
CA MET A 1 18.96 -4.49 18.32
C MET A 1 18.79 -5.93 17.88
N LYS A 2 17.55 -6.43 17.81
CA LYS A 2 17.24 -7.77 17.33
C LYS A 2 16.04 -7.70 16.39
N ILE A 3 16.12 -8.38 15.25
CA ILE A 3 15.05 -8.45 14.26
C ILE A 3 14.51 -9.89 14.24
N THR A 4 13.19 -10.03 14.32
CA THR A 4 12.48 -11.31 14.19
C THR A 4 11.43 -11.19 13.09
N SER A 5 11.59 -11.93 11.99
CA SER A 5 10.61 -11.95 10.90
C SER A 5 9.55 -13.03 11.14
N TYR A 6 8.29 -12.64 11.08
CA TYR A 6 7.13 -13.52 11.26
C TYR A 6 6.36 -13.78 9.96
N GLY A 7 6.72 -13.10 8.87
CA GLY A 7 6.18 -13.30 7.52
C GLY A 7 7.06 -12.63 6.47
N ALA A 8 6.72 -12.79 5.19
CA ALA A 8 7.44 -12.23 4.04
C ALA A 8 8.97 -12.48 4.03
N ALA A 9 9.41 -13.59 4.63
CA ALA A 9 10.82 -14.00 4.65
C ALA A 9 10.99 -15.28 3.83
N ARG A 10 11.58 -15.14 2.63
CA ARG A 10 11.66 -16.19 1.59
C ARG A 10 10.30 -16.55 0.95
N GLU A 11 9.32 -15.67 1.10
CA GLU A 11 7.99 -15.75 0.49
C GLU A 11 7.49 -14.31 0.22
N VAL A 12 6.46 -14.18 -0.61
CA VAL A 12 5.74 -12.90 -0.79
C VAL A 12 4.42 -12.92 -0.04
N THR A 13 3.99 -11.73 0.38
CA THR A 13 2.83 -11.40 1.22
C THR A 13 2.98 -11.68 2.72
N GLY A 14 2.16 -11.00 3.52
CA GLY A 14 2.13 -11.15 4.97
C GLY A 14 3.32 -10.51 5.68
N SER A 15 3.80 -9.35 5.20
CA SER A 15 4.90 -8.59 5.81
C SER A 15 4.63 -8.35 7.29
N ARG A 16 5.57 -8.78 8.15
CA ARG A 16 5.43 -8.71 9.60
C ARG A 16 6.77 -8.93 10.29
N HIS A 17 7.39 -7.86 10.78
CA HIS A 17 8.75 -7.90 11.31
C HIS A 17 8.83 -7.21 12.67
N LEU A 18 9.24 -7.95 13.71
CA LEU A 18 9.39 -7.42 15.06
C LEU A 18 10.83 -6.96 15.28
N VAL A 19 11.00 -5.68 15.58
CA VAL A 19 12.29 -5.06 15.84
C VAL A 19 12.37 -4.67 17.31
N GLU A 20 13.35 -5.24 18.01
CA GLU A 20 13.63 -4.98 19.42
C GLU A 20 14.82 -4.03 19.55
N ILE A 21 14.58 -2.82 20.08
CA ILE A 21 15.58 -1.77 20.30
C ILE A 21 15.49 -1.32 21.75
N ASN A 22 16.60 -1.40 22.51
CA ASN A 22 16.67 -0.94 23.91
C ASN A 22 15.53 -1.47 24.82
N GLY A 23 15.11 -2.72 24.61
CA GLY A 23 14.02 -3.36 25.37
C GLY A 23 12.61 -2.96 24.92
N LYS A 24 12.49 -2.13 23.88
CA LYS A 24 11.24 -1.77 23.21
C LYS A 24 11.00 -2.60 21.97
N LYS A 25 9.73 -2.92 21.70
CA LYS A 25 9.30 -3.81 20.63
C LYS A 25 8.42 -3.04 19.64
N ILE A 26 8.95 -2.82 18.45
CA ILE A 26 8.26 -2.13 17.35
C ILE A 26 7.92 -3.16 16.28
N LEU A 27 6.65 -3.26 15.91
CA LEU A 27 6.20 -4.12 14.82
C LEU A 27 6.18 -3.32 13.51
N PHE A 28 7.02 -3.69 12.56
CA PHE A 28 7.01 -3.18 11.19
C PHE A 28 6.08 -4.03 10.35
N ASP A 29 5.05 -3.39 9.80
CA ASP A 29 3.93 -3.98 9.07
C ASP A 29 3.16 -5.07 9.86
N CYS A 30 1.92 -5.30 9.46
CA CYS A 30 1.11 -6.41 9.94
C CYS A 30 0.19 -6.90 8.81
N GLY A 31 0.80 -7.56 7.84
CA GLY A 31 0.20 -8.00 6.59
C GLY A 31 -0.60 -9.27 6.65
N MET A 32 -1.52 -9.40 5.69
CA MET A 32 -2.27 -10.61 5.39
C MET A 32 -1.49 -11.50 4.40
N VAL A 33 -1.42 -12.79 4.70
CA VAL A 33 -0.87 -13.81 3.79
C VAL A 33 -1.92 -14.17 2.75
N GLN A 34 -1.53 -14.18 1.47
CA GLN A 34 -2.41 -14.52 0.34
C GLN A 34 -1.96 -15.82 -0.36
N SER A 35 -1.89 -16.93 0.40
CA SER A 35 -1.62 -18.27 -0.10
C SER A 35 -2.91 -19.11 -0.23
N ARG A 36 -2.80 -20.45 -0.23
CA ARG A 36 -3.96 -21.36 -0.31
C ARG A 36 -4.92 -21.08 0.85
N ARG A 37 -6.23 -21.04 0.55
CA ARG A 37 -7.29 -20.51 1.43
C ARG A 37 -7.23 -20.99 2.90
N GLU A 38 -7.02 -22.28 3.14
CA GLU A 38 -6.95 -22.83 4.51
C GLU A 38 -5.68 -22.40 5.27
N GLU A 39 -4.53 -22.35 4.59
CA GLU A 39 -3.26 -21.92 5.18
C GLU A 39 -3.30 -20.43 5.53
N SER A 40 -3.80 -19.61 4.60
CA SER A 40 -4.01 -18.18 4.82
C SER A 40 -4.95 -17.93 5.99
N ALA A 41 -6.05 -18.68 6.11
CA ALA A 41 -7.01 -18.51 7.20
C ALA A 41 -6.38 -18.70 8.59
N ASP A 42 -5.55 -19.74 8.75
CA ASP A 42 -4.87 -20.01 10.02
C ASP A 42 -3.83 -18.91 10.31
N ARG A 43 -2.97 -18.58 9.33
CA ARG A 43 -1.90 -17.59 9.47
C ARG A 43 -2.41 -16.16 9.68
N ASN A 44 -3.59 -15.84 9.15
CA ASN A 44 -4.18 -14.51 9.28
C ASN A 44 -5.01 -14.35 10.55
N SER A 45 -5.53 -15.44 11.13
CA SER A 45 -6.30 -15.39 12.37
C SER A 45 -5.45 -15.54 13.64
N LYS A 46 -4.26 -16.14 13.54
CA LYS A 46 -3.36 -16.40 14.67
C LYS A 46 -2.08 -15.56 14.56
N LEU A 47 -1.85 -14.73 15.57
CA LEU A 47 -0.63 -13.96 15.69
C LEU A 47 0.46 -14.81 16.38
N PRO A 48 1.70 -14.85 15.84
CA PRO A 48 2.79 -15.66 16.40
C PRO A 48 3.47 -15.02 17.62
N PHE A 49 2.86 -13.98 18.20
CA PHE A 49 3.36 -13.22 19.35
C PHE A 49 2.21 -12.66 20.20
N SER A 50 2.54 -12.29 21.43
CA SER A 50 1.65 -11.57 22.33
C SER A 50 1.49 -10.12 21.87
N VAL A 51 0.26 -9.66 21.61
CA VAL A 51 0.01 -8.26 21.24
C VAL A 51 0.32 -7.27 22.37
N ARG A 52 0.32 -7.74 23.62
CA ARG A 52 0.64 -6.92 24.81
C ARG A 52 2.13 -6.56 24.88
N ASP A 53 2.95 -7.28 24.14
CA ASP A 53 4.39 -7.06 24.09
C ASP A 53 4.76 -6.00 23.05
N ILE A 54 3.84 -5.56 22.20
CA ILE A 54 4.12 -4.60 21.12
C ILE A 54 3.89 -3.18 21.64
N ASP A 55 4.96 -2.38 21.68
CA ASP A 55 4.89 -0.99 22.15
C ASP A 55 4.31 -0.05 21.07
N ALA A 56 4.66 -0.29 19.80
CA ALA A 56 4.23 0.52 18.66
C ALA A 56 4.19 -0.32 17.37
N VAL A 57 3.35 0.09 16.43
CA VAL A 57 3.34 -0.43 15.06
C VAL A 57 3.79 0.68 14.12
N VAL A 58 4.65 0.35 13.17
CA VAL A 58 5.05 1.21 12.06
C VAL A 58 4.60 0.54 10.78
N LEU A 59 3.72 1.20 10.04
CA LEU A 59 3.19 0.68 8.78
C LEU A 59 3.82 1.43 7.61
N SER A 60 4.45 0.68 6.71
CA SER A 60 5.12 1.23 5.54
C SER A 60 4.13 1.77 4.50
N HIS A 61 3.07 1.00 4.19
CA HIS A 61 2.07 1.39 3.21
C HIS A 61 0.76 0.60 3.33
N ALA A 62 -0.25 0.97 2.53
CA ALA A 62 -1.64 0.54 2.73
C ALA A 62 -2.02 -0.82 2.11
N HIS A 63 -1.14 -1.50 1.37
CA HIS A 63 -1.49 -2.80 0.77
C HIS A 63 -1.88 -3.82 1.85
N ILE A 64 -2.79 -4.73 1.52
CA ILE A 64 -3.36 -5.70 2.46
C ILE A 64 -2.32 -6.72 2.93
N ASP A 65 -1.31 -6.99 2.13
CA ASP A 65 -0.19 -7.84 2.54
C ASP A 65 0.86 -7.13 3.42
N HIS A 66 0.63 -5.85 3.76
CA HIS A 66 1.37 -5.09 4.77
C HIS A 66 0.47 -4.57 5.91
N SER A 67 -0.82 -4.34 5.66
CA SER A 67 -1.76 -3.76 6.63
C SER A 67 -2.89 -4.71 7.08
N GLY A 68 -3.16 -5.76 6.30
CA GLY A 68 -4.41 -6.50 6.33
C GLY A 68 -4.67 -7.35 7.57
N THR A 69 -3.72 -7.48 8.50
CA THR A 69 -3.94 -8.14 9.81
C THR A 69 -3.86 -7.18 10.99
N LEU A 70 -3.73 -5.88 10.75
CA LEU A 70 -3.83 -4.86 11.79
C LEU A 70 -5.15 -4.95 12.60
N PRO A 71 -6.33 -5.18 11.99
CA PRO A 71 -7.57 -5.37 12.76
C PRO A 71 -7.50 -6.57 13.73
N VAL A 72 -6.74 -7.61 13.37
CA VAL A 72 -6.51 -8.78 14.25
C VAL A 72 -5.70 -8.40 15.48
N LEU A 73 -4.81 -7.40 15.40
CA LEU A 73 -4.15 -6.84 16.58
C LEU A 73 -5.17 -6.24 17.55
N ALA A 74 -6.09 -5.40 17.06
CA ALA A 74 -7.12 -4.78 17.88
C ALA A 74 -8.06 -5.82 18.52
N LYS A 75 -8.49 -6.81 17.74
CA LYS A 75 -9.29 -7.95 18.20
C LYS A 75 -8.64 -8.70 19.38
N ASN A 76 -7.31 -8.80 19.37
CA ASN A 76 -6.53 -9.47 20.42
C ASN A 76 -6.13 -8.54 21.58
N GLY A 77 -6.57 -7.27 21.58
CA GLY A 77 -6.36 -6.31 22.67
C GLY A 77 -5.07 -5.50 22.57
N TYR A 78 -4.53 -5.28 21.37
CA TYR A 78 -3.43 -4.34 21.16
C TYR A 78 -3.80 -2.92 21.59
N ASP A 79 -2.97 -2.28 22.44
CA ASP A 79 -3.26 -0.94 22.95
C ASP A 79 -2.41 0.21 22.37
N GLY A 80 -1.32 -0.10 21.67
CA GLY A 80 -0.40 0.92 21.16
C GLY A 80 -0.90 1.71 19.94
N ILE A 81 0.00 2.55 19.42
CA ILE A 81 -0.23 3.42 18.26
C ILE A 81 0.30 2.78 16.97
N VAL A 82 -0.45 2.95 15.88
CA VAL A 82 -0.04 2.61 14.51
C VAL A 82 0.42 3.89 13.82
N TYR A 83 1.71 4.01 13.55
CA TYR A 83 2.29 5.15 12.84
C TYR A 83 2.43 4.85 11.34
N CYS A 84 2.00 5.77 10.50
CA CYS A 84 2.19 5.75 9.05
C CYS A 84 2.10 7.16 8.49
N THR A 85 2.16 7.31 7.16
CA THR A 85 1.89 8.58 6.49
C THR A 85 0.38 8.90 6.48
N PRO A 86 -0.01 10.19 6.33
CA PRO A 86 -1.43 10.57 6.25
C PRO A 86 -2.19 9.85 5.13
N ALA A 87 -1.59 9.75 3.94
CA ALA A 87 -2.17 9.03 2.81
C ALA A 87 -2.34 7.53 3.10
N THR A 88 -1.34 6.87 3.69
CA THR A 88 -1.45 5.46 4.07
C THR A 88 -2.58 5.23 5.08
N ARG A 89 -2.75 6.13 6.06
CA ARG A 89 -3.87 6.05 7.02
C ARG A 89 -5.22 6.10 6.32
N ASP A 90 -5.42 7.05 5.41
CA ASP A 90 -6.70 7.24 4.74
C ASP A 90 -7.01 6.09 3.78
N LEU A 91 -6.00 5.57 3.08
CA LEU A 91 -6.12 4.36 2.27
C LEU A 91 -6.47 3.14 3.12
N CYS A 92 -5.83 2.95 4.28
CA CYS A 92 -6.15 1.84 5.18
C CYS A 92 -7.60 1.87 5.65
N ALA A 93 -8.19 3.05 5.87
CA ALA A 93 -9.60 3.15 6.28
C ALA A 93 -10.54 2.48 5.27
N ILE A 94 -10.24 2.61 3.98
CA ILE A 94 -11.04 2.06 2.88
C ILE A 94 -10.66 0.60 2.64
N MET A 95 -9.36 0.31 2.51
CA MET A 95 -8.84 -1.03 2.17
C MET A 95 -9.20 -2.07 3.23
N LEU A 96 -9.05 -1.73 4.53
CA LEU A 96 -9.34 -2.67 5.61
C LEU A 96 -10.85 -2.94 5.74
N MET A 97 -11.70 -1.93 5.49
CA MET A 97 -13.15 -2.08 5.51
C MET A 97 -13.62 -2.98 4.37
N ASP A 98 -13.15 -2.73 3.14
CA ASP A 98 -13.48 -3.55 1.98
C ASP A 98 -13.01 -5.00 2.18
N SER A 99 -11.79 -5.19 2.69
CA SER A 99 -11.28 -6.52 3.04
C SER A 99 -12.15 -7.23 4.07
N SER A 100 -12.68 -6.52 5.08
CA SER A 100 -13.62 -7.11 6.05
C SER A 100 -14.92 -7.56 5.38
N HIS A 101 -15.48 -6.74 4.50
CA HIS A 101 -16.72 -7.06 3.77
C HIS A 101 -16.54 -8.27 2.84
N ILE A 102 -15.41 -8.34 2.13
CA ILE A 102 -15.08 -9.49 1.28
C ILE A 102 -14.97 -10.76 2.13
N GLN A 103 -14.24 -10.73 3.25
CA GLN A 103 -14.08 -11.89 4.13
C GLN A 103 -15.43 -12.39 4.69
N GLN A 104 -16.30 -11.47 5.12
CA GLN A 104 -17.63 -11.81 5.62
C GLN A 104 -18.53 -12.43 4.53
N LYS A 105 -18.55 -11.84 3.33
CA LYS A 105 -19.30 -12.40 2.18
C LYS A 105 -18.79 -13.77 1.76
N ASP A 106 -17.47 -13.97 1.75
CA ASP A 106 -16.85 -15.27 1.44
C ASP A 106 -17.27 -16.33 2.47
N ALA A 107 -17.23 -15.98 3.77
CA ALA A 107 -17.65 -16.87 4.85
C ALA A 107 -19.14 -17.25 4.74
N GLU A 108 -20.02 -16.28 4.48
CA GLU A 108 -21.45 -16.52 4.25
C GLU A 108 -21.70 -17.42 3.05
N TRP A 109 -21.00 -17.18 1.94
CA TRP A 109 -21.16 -17.95 0.71
C TRP A 109 -20.72 -19.41 0.92
N LEU A 110 -19.59 -19.63 1.58
CA LEU A 110 -19.08 -20.97 1.90
C LEU A 110 -20.03 -21.72 2.84
N SER A 111 -20.56 -21.03 3.87
CA SER A 111 -21.55 -21.60 4.79
C SER A 111 -22.81 -22.04 4.06
N LYS A 112 -23.32 -21.24 3.10
CA LYS A 112 -24.51 -21.58 2.29
C LYS A 112 -24.28 -22.76 1.34
N LYS A 113 -23.04 -23.01 0.93
CA LYS A 113 -22.67 -24.08 -0.01
C LYS A 113 -22.30 -25.41 0.68
N ASN A 114 -22.38 -25.51 2.02
CA ASN A 114 -21.87 -26.65 2.79
C ASN A 114 -20.41 -27.02 2.45
N GLN A 115 -19.60 -26.04 2.07
CA GLN A 115 -18.16 -26.20 1.90
C GLN A 115 -17.44 -25.95 3.23
N SER A 116 -16.14 -26.26 3.32
CA SER A 116 -15.31 -25.98 4.50
C SER A 116 -15.44 -24.50 4.89
N PHE A 117 -16.22 -24.21 5.93
CA PHE A 117 -16.45 -22.86 6.42
C PHE A 117 -15.14 -22.30 6.98
N VAL A 118 -14.78 -21.10 6.52
CA VAL A 118 -13.65 -20.32 7.03
C VAL A 118 -14.23 -19.05 7.63
N ALA A 119 -14.07 -18.88 8.95
CA ALA A 119 -14.50 -17.65 9.61
C ALA A 119 -13.64 -16.45 9.13
N PRO A 120 -14.23 -15.25 9.01
CA PRO A 120 -13.46 -14.03 8.77
C PRO A 120 -12.39 -13.85 9.84
N ALA A 121 -11.20 -13.35 9.46
CA ALA A 121 -10.14 -13.11 10.43
C ALA A 121 -10.56 -12.01 11.43
N TYR A 122 -11.29 -11.01 10.95
CA TYR A 122 -11.81 -9.86 11.69
C TYR A 122 -13.10 -9.33 11.04
N ASP A 123 -13.83 -8.50 11.78
CA ASP A 123 -15.05 -7.84 11.32
C ASP A 123 -14.92 -6.30 11.22
N ASP A 124 -15.99 -5.62 10.80
CA ASP A 124 -16.04 -4.17 10.68
C ASP A 124 -15.70 -3.48 12.02
N GLY A 125 -16.15 -4.05 13.15
CA GLY A 125 -15.89 -3.50 14.48
C GLY A 125 -14.40 -3.50 14.82
N ASP A 126 -13.70 -4.59 14.48
CA ASP A 126 -12.25 -4.68 14.61
C ASP A 126 -11.53 -3.62 13.76
N VAL A 127 -12.00 -3.37 12.53
CA VAL A 127 -11.47 -2.29 11.66
C VAL A 127 -11.65 -0.92 12.32
N HIS A 128 -12.86 -0.61 12.81
CA HIS A 128 -13.11 0.66 13.49
C HIS A 128 -12.22 0.83 14.73
N ASN A 129 -11.95 -0.25 15.47
CA ASN A 129 -11.13 -0.20 16.67
C ASN A 129 -9.65 0.01 16.37
N ILE A 130 -9.11 -0.64 15.33
CA ILE A 130 -7.71 -0.39 14.95
C ILE A 130 -7.52 0.99 14.33
N MET A 131 -8.48 1.49 13.53
CA MET A 131 -8.36 2.81 12.91
C MET A 131 -8.28 3.97 13.92
N LYS A 132 -8.84 3.82 15.13
CA LYS A 132 -8.70 4.79 16.23
C LYS A 132 -7.26 4.93 16.73
N LYS A 133 -6.39 3.96 16.43
CA LYS A 133 -4.99 3.91 16.87
C LYS A 133 -4.02 4.45 15.83
N PHE A 134 -4.50 4.81 14.63
CA PHE A 134 -3.66 5.35 13.58
C PHE A 134 -3.27 6.81 13.85
N VAL A 135 -1.99 7.12 13.70
CA VAL A 135 -1.43 8.47 13.72
C VAL A 135 -0.66 8.70 12.43
N GLY A 136 -1.09 9.69 11.65
CA GLY A 136 -0.45 10.09 10.40
C GLY A 136 0.69 11.08 10.66
N ILE A 137 1.89 10.76 10.21
CA ILE A 137 3.08 11.62 10.30
C ILE A 137 3.57 11.93 8.87
N PRO A 138 3.72 13.21 8.49
CA PRO A 138 4.23 13.58 7.17
C PRO A 138 5.64 13.03 6.91
N PHE A 139 5.99 12.93 5.63
CA PHE A 139 7.37 12.64 5.22
C PHE A 139 8.36 13.67 5.78
N ASP A 140 9.60 13.22 5.96
CA ASP A 140 10.74 14.04 6.38
C ASP A 140 10.61 14.73 7.75
N LEU A 141 9.58 14.39 8.53
CA LEU A 141 9.41 14.86 9.89
C LEU A 141 9.96 13.83 10.90
N PRO A 142 11.11 14.06 11.54
CA PRO A 142 11.61 13.18 12.58
C PRO A 142 10.74 13.29 13.84
N PHE A 143 10.35 12.15 14.41
CA PHE A 143 9.57 12.09 15.64
C PHE A 143 9.98 10.90 16.51
N GLN A 144 9.76 11.00 17.83
CA GLN A 144 10.00 9.86 18.71
C GLN A 144 8.84 8.86 18.61
N VAL A 145 9.06 7.75 17.89
CA VAL A 145 8.10 6.64 17.85
C VAL A 145 7.95 6.02 19.24
N LEU A 146 9.06 5.95 19.98
CA LEU A 146 9.17 5.55 21.38
C LEU A 146 10.32 6.35 22.04
N PRO A 147 10.36 6.48 23.38
CA PRO A 147 11.43 7.22 24.06
C PRO A 147 12.82 6.74 23.64
N GLY A 148 13.65 7.65 23.11
CA GLY A 148 15.00 7.35 22.64
C GLY A 148 15.10 6.64 21.29
N ILE A 149 13.99 6.47 20.57
CA ILE A 149 13.92 5.90 19.23
C ILE A 149 13.20 6.90 18.32
N THR A 150 13.94 7.46 17.36
CA THR A 150 13.41 8.42 16.38
C THR A 150 13.07 7.68 15.09
N LEU A 151 11.92 7.97 14.51
CA LEU A 151 11.49 7.48 13.21
C LEU A 151 11.30 8.68 12.28
N THR A 152 11.70 8.52 11.02
CA THR A 152 11.39 9.43 9.92
C THR A 152 10.86 8.62 8.75
N PHE A 153 9.68 9.00 8.24
CA PHE A 153 9.17 8.45 6.99
C PHE A 153 9.83 9.14 5.79
N LYS A 154 10.29 8.33 4.84
CA LYS A 154 10.93 8.76 3.60
C LYS A 154 10.16 8.18 2.42
N GLU A 155 10.10 8.89 1.31
CA GLU A 155 9.36 8.44 0.12
C GLU A 155 9.83 7.05 -0.34
N ALA A 156 8.90 6.10 -0.51
CA ALA A 156 9.20 4.81 -1.11
C ALA A 156 8.76 4.72 -2.58
N GLY A 157 7.89 5.62 -3.05
CA GLY A 157 7.44 5.68 -4.45
C GLY A 157 6.65 4.46 -4.94
N HIS A 158 6.24 3.54 -4.04
CA HIS A 158 5.56 2.28 -4.38
C HIS A 158 4.05 2.40 -4.52
N VAL A 159 3.40 3.09 -3.59
CA VAL A 159 1.99 3.48 -3.68
C VAL A 159 1.82 4.83 -3.01
N LEU A 160 0.67 5.47 -3.20
CA LEU A 160 0.38 6.76 -2.56
C LEU A 160 0.60 6.68 -1.04
N GLY A 161 1.53 7.49 -0.53
CA GLY A 161 1.91 7.52 0.88
C GLY A 161 2.85 6.41 1.34
N SER A 162 3.35 5.55 0.46
CA SER A 162 4.30 4.51 0.82
C SER A 162 5.60 5.09 1.35
N ALA A 163 6.12 4.49 2.42
CA ALA A 163 7.27 5.03 3.13
C ALA A 163 8.34 4.00 3.46
N MET A 164 9.59 4.36 3.17
CA MET A 164 10.75 3.79 3.84
C MET A 164 10.83 4.39 5.25
N CYS A 165 11.15 3.55 6.23
CA CYS A 165 11.13 3.88 7.65
C CYS A 165 12.58 3.97 8.17
N GLN A 166 13.12 5.18 8.26
CA GLN A 166 14.43 5.41 8.85
C GLN A 166 14.32 5.53 10.37
N VAL A 167 14.96 4.62 11.09
CA VAL A 167 14.97 4.54 12.55
C VAL A 167 16.35 4.89 13.09
N GLU A 168 16.40 5.88 13.96
CA GLU A 168 17.63 6.35 14.61
C GLU A 168 17.53 6.17 16.13
N PHE A 169 18.56 5.55 16.72
CA PHE A 169 18.60 5.25 18.14
C PHE A 169 20.06 5.17 18.62
N GLU A 170 20.25 5.18 19.94
CA GLU A 170 21.57 4.90 20.53
C GLU A 170 21.66 3.46 21.02
N GLU A 171 22.79 2.81 20.76
CA GLU A 171 23.12 1.48 21.28
C GLU A 171 24.54 1.50 21.86
N ASN A 172 24.68 1.18 23.15
CA ASN A 172 25.95 1.22 23.88
C ASN A 172 26.67 2.59 23.77
N GLY A 173 25.91 3.69 23.77
CA GLY A 173 26.44 5.05 23.65
C GLY A 173 26.92 5.44 22.25
N ARG A 174 26.52 4.70 21.21
CA ARG A 174 26.83 5.03 19.81
C ARG A 174 25.53 5.21 19.02
N PRO A 175 25.44 6.23 18.13
CA PRO A 175 24.30 6.37 17.24
C PRO A 175 24.24 5.18 16.27
N ARG A 176 23.03 4.72 15.99
CA ARG A 176 22.73 3.66 15.03
C ARG A 176 21.54 4.04 14.17
N LYS A 177 21.60 3.64 12.91
CA LYS A 177 20.56 3.87 11.91
C LYS A 177 20.13 2.55 11.28
N TYR A 178 18.85 2.23 11.44
CA TYR A 178 18.18 1.09 10.83
C TYR A 178 17.19 1.59 9.79
N LEU A 179 17.18 0.97 8.61
CA LEU A 179 16.22 1.28 7.56
C LEU A 179 15.37 0.06 7.25
N PHE A 180 14.05 0.23 7.30
CA PHE A 180 13.09 -0.73 6.77
C PHE A 180 12.47 -0.13 5.50
N SER A 181 12.63 -0.77 4.34
CA SER A 181 12.19 -0.16 3.08
C SER A 181 10.68 -0.20 2.87
N GLY A 182 9.98 -1.22 3.42
CA GLY A 182 8.71 -1.64 2.84
C GLY A 182 8.90 -2.10 1.39
N ASP A 183 7.88 -1.93 0.57
CA ASP A 183 8.01 -2.12 -0.88
C ASP A 183 8.56 -0.85 -1.53
N ILE A 184 9.41 -1.00 -2.54
CA ILE A 184 10.10 0.12 -3.18
C ILE A 184 9.60 0.28 -4.61
N GLY A 185 9.12 1.49 -4.92
CA GLY A 185 8.72 1.86 -6.27
C GLY A 185 9.89 2.00 -7.23
N ARG A 186 9.56 2.15 -8.51
CA ARG A 186 10.56 2.47 -9.54
C ARG A 186 10.66 3.99 -9.68
N LYS A 187 11.86 4.47 -10.04
CA LYS A 187 12.03 5.87 -10.43
C LYS A 187 11.29 6.18 -11.73
N ASN A 188 10.85 7.42 -11.89
CA ASN A 188 10.13 7.95 -13.04
C ASN A 188 8.82 7.20 -13.32
N MET A 189 8.23 6.58 -12.30
CA MET A 189 6.85 6.11 -12.38
C MET A 189 5.93 7.33 -12.42
N ALA A 190 4.78 7.17 -13.06
CA ALA A 190 3.81 8.25 -13.13
C ALA A 190 3.18 8.49 -11.74
N ILE A 191 2.70 9.71 -11.52
CA ILE A 191 1.90 10.14 -10.36
C ILE A 191 2.75 10.42 -9.13
N LEU A 192 3.59 9.48 -8.69
CA LEU A 192 4.26 9.53 -7.39
C LEU A 192 5.71 10.01 -7.51
N ARG A 193 6.19 10.68 -6.46
CA ARG A 193 7.59 11.08 -6.36
C ARG A 193 8.51 9.86 -6.34
N ASP A 194 9.73 10.05 -6.85
CA ASP A 194 10.77 9.03 -6.84
C ASP A 194 11.09 8.54 -5.41
N PRO A 195 11.40 7.24 -5.25
CA PRO A 195 11.87 6.71 -3.97
C PRO A 195 13.11 7.46 -3.48
N TRP A 196 13.14 7.77 -2.18
CA TRP A 196 14.31 8.34 -1.54
C TRP A 196 15.47 7.35 -1.53
N GLU A 197 16.67 7.81 -1.91
CA GLU A 197 17.88 7.00 -1.90
C GLU A 197 18.70 7.24 -0.61
N PRO A 198 18.79 6.24 0.29
CA PRO A 198 19.58 6.37 1.50
C PRO A 198 21.08 6.44 1.18
N THR A 199 21.76 7.46 1.70
CA THR A 199 23.23 7.58 1.61
C THR A 199 23.95 6.94 2.78
N ASP A 200 23.25 6.69 3.89
CA ASP A 200 23.82 6.14 5.10
C ASP A 200 22.79 5.29 5.88
N ALA A 201 23.20 4.09 6.29
CA ALA A 201 22.48 3.21 7.20
C ALA A 201 23.46 2.16 7.74
N ASP A 202 23.34 1.77 9.01
CA ASP A 202 24.13 0.66 9.54
C ASP A 202 23.52 -0.70 9.16
N ILE A 203 22.19 -0.75 9.09
CA ILE A 203 21.42 -1.96 8.81
C ILE A 203 20.25 -1.59 7.90
N VAL A 204 20.14 -2.31 6.79
CA VAL A 204 19.03 -2.17 5.85
C VAL A 204 18.28 -3.49 5.80
N MET A 205 16.97 -3.43 6.05
CA MET A 205 16.03 -4.49 5.74
C MET A 205 15.20 -4.04 4.55
N MET A 206 15.41 -4.69 3.42
CA MET A 206 14.74 -4.35 2.18
C MET A 206 13.97 -5.51 1.58
N GLU A 207 12.93 -5.19 0.82
CA GLU A 207 12.23 -6.14 -0.02
C GLU A 207 13.14 -6.69 -1.13
N SER A 208 12.70 -7.77 -1.78
CA SER A 208 13.45 -8.40 -2.87
C SER A 208 12.52 -9.04 -3.91
N THR A 209 11.33 -8.46 -4.12
CA THR A 209 10.25 -9.02 -4.95
C THR A 209 10.73 -9.31 -6.37
N TYR A 210 11.54 -8.41 -6.93
CA TYR A 210 12.14 -8.56 -8.27
C TYR A 210 13.66 -8.68 -8.23
N GLY A 211 14.23 -9.14 -7.11
CA GLY A 211 15.69 -9.29 -6.95
C GLY A 211 16.37 -10.27 -7.92
N ASN A 212 15.60 -10.98 -8.77
CA ASN A 212 16.10 -11.94 -9.75
C ASN A 212 16.03 -11.46 -11.22
N ARG A 213 15.61 -10.23 -11.50
CA ARG A 213 15.49 -9.71 -12.88
C ARG A 213 15.71 -8.19 -12.96
N GLU A 214 16.07 -7.74 -14.15
CA GLU A 214 16.04 -6.31 -14.51
C GLU A 214 14.67 -5.94 -15.11
N HIS A 215 14.34 -4.65 -15.08
CA HIS A 215 13.10 -4.12 -15.64
C HIS A 215 13.38 -3.29 -16.90
N ASP A 216 12.51 -3.44 -17.90
CA ASP A 216 12.55 -2.62 -19.12
C ASP A 216 12.27 -1.13 -18.83
N PRO A 217 12.79 -0.18 -19.62
CA PRO A 217 12.54 1.25 -19.46
C PRO A 217 11.05 1.61 -19.51
N ILE A 218 10.63 2.60 -18.72
CA ILE A 218 9.23 3.04 -18.63
C ILE A 218 8.76 3.76 -19.92
N GLU A 219 9.69 4.36 -20.68
CA GLU A 219 9.41 5.20 -21.85
C GLU A 219 8.64 4.49 -22.97
N THR A 220 8.67 3.15 -23.05
CA THR A 220 7.98 2.39 -24.09
C THR A 220 6.49 2.17 -23.81
N LEU A 221 6.03 2.38 -22.57
CA LEU A 221 4.67 2.02 -22.14
C LEU A 221 3.58 2.88 -22.81
N ASP A 222 3.81 4.19 -22.99
CA ASP A 222 2.83 5.09 -23.63
C ASP A 222 2.64 4.72 -25.12
N ASP A 223 3.72 4.30 -25.80
CA ASP A 223 3.70 3.94 -27.22
C ASP A 223 2.93 2.65 -27.45
N GLU A 224 3.25 1.61 -26.69
CA GLU A 224 2.58 0.31 -26.75
C GLU A 224 1.09 0.44 -26.38
N LEU A 225 0.77 1.21 -25.33
CA LEU A 225 -0.61 1.44 -24.94
C LEU A 225 -1.40 2.17 -26.03
N ALA A 226 -0.82 3.21 -26.63
CA ALA A 226 -1.46 3.94 -27.72
C ALA A 226 -1.71 3.04 -28.94
N GLU A 227 -0.76 2.16 -29.28
CA GLU A 227 -0.93 1.19 -30.38
C GLU A 227 -2.10 0.24 -30.10
N ILE A 228 -2.13 -0.40 -28.93
CA ILE A 228 -3.18 -1.34 -28.53
C ILE A 228 -4.56 -0.67 -28.54
N VAL A 229 -4.66 0.54 -27.98
CA VAL A 229 -5.92 1.31 -27.93
C VAL A 229 -6.40 1.63 -29.34
N ASN A 230 -5.53 2.15 -30.20
CA ASN A 230 -5.88 2.55 -31.56
C ASN A 230 -6.24 1.34 -32.44
N GLU A 231 -5.52 0.23 -32.33
CA GLU A 231 -5.86 -1.00 -33.04
C GLU A 231 -7.24 -1.54 -32.63
N THR A 232 -7.49 -1.61 -31.33
CA THR A 232 -8.76 -2.08 -30.77
C THR A 232 -9.91 -1.19 -31.22
N TYR A 233 -9.69 0.14 -31.21
CA TYR A 233 -10.66 1.12 -31.69
C TYR A 233 -10.98 0.95 -33.18
N LYS A 234 -9.97 0.81 -34.05
CA LYS A 234 -10.15 0.58 -35.50
C LYS A 234 -10.96 -0.69 -35.78
N LYS A 235 -10.78 -1.73 -34.95
CA LYS A 235 -11.53 -3.00 -35.02
C LYS A 235 -12.92 -2.92 -34.37
N LYS A 236 -13.31 -1.76 -33.80
CA LYS A 236 -14.56 -1.56 -33.03
C LYS A 236 -14.69 -2.54 -31.85
N GLY A 237 -13.55 -2.91 -31.27
CA GLY A 237 -13.45 -3.81 -30.12
C GLY A 237 -13.63 -3.09 -28.78
N LYS A 238 -13.64 -3.87 -27.70
CA LYS A 238 -13.60 -3.38 -26.31
C LYS A 238 -12.26 -3.76 -25.68
N LEU A 239 -11.64 -2.82 -24.98
CA LEU A 239 -10.45 -3.10 -24.17
C LEU A 239 -10.89 -3.36 -22.72
N ILE A 240 -10.55 -4.53 -22.18
CA ILE A 240 -10.86 -4.93 -20.81
C ILE A 240 -9.54 -5.08 -20.07
N VAL A 241 -9.37 -4.32 -18.99
CA VAL A 241 -8.12 -4.29 -18.20
C VAL A 241 -8.42 -4.71 -16.77
N PRO A 242 -8.07 -5.94 -16.35
CA PRO A 242 -8.10 -6.31 -14.95
C PRO A 242 -6.95 -5.57 -14.24
N SER A 243 -7.27 -4.87 -13.15
CA SER A 243 -6.29 -4.09 -12.38
C SER A 243 -6.54 -4.22 -10.88
N PHE A 244 -5.49 -4.05 -10.10
CA PHE A 244 -5.64 -3.73 -8.68
C PHE A 244 -6.31 -2.36 -8.53
N ALA A 245 -7.15 -2.24 -7.50
CA ALA A 245 -7.91 -1.02 -7.23
C ALA A 245 -7.05 0.12 -6.68
N LEU A 246 -5.98 -0.24 -5.96
CA LEU A 246 -4.99 0.69 -5.45
C LEU A 246 -3.85 0.86 -6.45
N GLU A 247 -3.52 2.11 -6.74
CA GLU A 247 -2.43 2.57 -7.60
C GLU A 247 -2.57 2.23 -9.10
N ARG A 248 -2.60 0.94 -9.48
CA ARG A 248 -2.52 0.53 -10.89
C ARG A 248 -3.68 1.04 -11.76
N ALA A 249 -4.88 1.11 -11.20
CA ALA A 249 -6.02 1.68 -11.89
C ALA A 249 -5.85 3.19 -12.13
N GLN A 250 -5.29 3.91 -11.15
CA GLN A 250 -5.03 5.34 -11.23
C GLN A 250 -3.92 5.66 -12.24
N GLU A 251 -2.82 4.89 -12.23
CA GLU A 251 -1.77 4.97 -13.25
C GLU A 251 -2.33 4.78 -14.66
N PHE A 252 -3.19 3.78 -14.85
CA PHE A 252 -3.78 3.49 -16.16
C PHE A 252 -4.70 4.60 -16.64
N VAL A 253 -5.57 5.13 -15.76
CA VAL A 253 -6.44 6.28 -16.05
C VAL A 253 -5.60 7.50 -16.42
N PHE A 254 -4.54 7.77 -15.66
CA PHE A 254 -3.64 8.90 -15.93
C PHE A 254 -2.89 8.71 -17.27
N ALA A 255 -2.42 7.50 -17.58
CA ALA A 255 -1.80 7.21 -18.87
C ALA A 255 -2.76 7.48 -20.05
N LEU A 256 -4.02 7.07 -19.94
CA LEU A 256 -5.03 7.40 -20.95
C LEU A 256 -5.27 8.91 -21.06
N LYS A 257 -5.32 9.63 -19.94
CA LYS A 257 -5.45 11.10 -19.92
C LYS A 257 -4.27 11.78 -20.66
N ARG A 258 -3.03 11.35 -20.41
CA ARG A 258 -1.85 11.85 -21.14
C ARG A 258 -1.95 11.61 -22.64
N LEU A 259 -2.36 10.42 -23.04
CA LEU A 259 -2.52 10.08 -24.47
C LEU A 259 -3.66 10.88 -25.12
N GLU A 260 -4.74 11.16 -24.40
CA GLU A 260 -5.84 12.02 -24.84
C GLU A 260 -5.39 13.48 -25.03
N ILE A 261 -4.68 14.06 -24.05
CA ILE A 261 -4.10 15.41 -24.13
C ILE A 261 -3.16 15.53 -25.34
N LYS A 262 -2.29 14.52 -25.54
CA LYS A 262 -1.35 14.45 -26.66
C LYS A 262 -2.02 14.11 -28.00
N LYS A 263 -3.35 13.91 -28.04
CA LYS A 263 -4.13 13.51 -29.22
C LYS A 263 -3.62 12.23 -29.90
N ARG A 264 -3.04 11.32 -29.11
CA ARG A 264 -2.49 10.04 -29.58
C ARG A 264 -3.52 8.92 -29.63
N ILE A 265 -4.61 9.07 -28.90
CA ILE A 265 -5.78 8.18 -28.94
C ILE A 265 -7.04 9.02 -29.21
N PRO A 266 -8.09 8.43 -29.81
CA PRO A 266 -9.39 9.10 -29.93
C PRO A 266 -10.05 9.32 -28.56
N HIS A 267 -11.07 10.17 -28.50
CA HIS A 267 -11.95 10.23 -27.32
C HIS A 267 -12.75 8.93 -27.22
N LEU A 268 -12.66 8.27 -26.08
CA LEU A 268 -13.25 6.96 -25.82
C LEU A 268 -14.09 7.01 -24.55
N PRO A 269 -15.25 6.33 -24.52
CA PRO A 269 -15.94 6.09 -23.25
C PRO A 269 -15.10 5.11 -22.41
N VAL A 270 -14.66 5.57 -21.24
CA VAL A 270 -13.89 4.81 -20.25
C VAL A 270 -14.79 4.52 -19.05
N TYR A 271 -14.82 3.27 -18.60
CA TYR A 271 -15.61 2.85 -17.44
C TYR A 271 -14.69 2.27 -16.37
N VAL A 272 -14.79 2.81 -15.15
CA VAL A 272 -14.09 2.28 -13.97
C VAL A 272 -15.14 1.58 -13.10
N ASP A 273 -15.12 0.25 -13.13
CA ASP A 273 -16.14 -0.62 -12.53
C ASP A 273 -15.67 -1.22 -11.20
N SER A 274 -15.49 -0.35 -10.19
CA SER A 274 -15.06 -0.77 -8.86
C SER A 274 -15.32 0.34 -7.84
N PRO A 275 -16.32 0.19 -6.94
CA PRO A 275 -16.58 1.17 -5.88
C PRO A 275 -15.34 1.45 -5.02
N LEU A 276 -14.52 0.43 -4.77
CA LEU A 276 -13.23 0.56 -4.08
C LEU A 276 -12.28 1.49 -4.85
N THR A 277 -12.13 1.29 -6.17
CA THR A 277 -11.26 2.15 -7.00
C THR A 277 -11.74 3.59 -7.02
N VAL A 278 -13.07 3.82 -7.05
CA VAL A 278 -13.64 5.17 -6.96
C VAL A 278 -13.23 5.83 -5.65
N ASN A 279 -13.45 5.15 -4.53
CA ASN A 279 -13.12 5.69 -3.20
C ASN A 279 -11.61 5.93 -3.02
N ILE A 280 -10.76 5.05 -3.55
CA ILE A 280 -9.31 5.24 -3.55
C ILE A 280 -8.93 6.47 -4.38
N THR A 281 -9.56 6.67 -5.54
CA THR A 281 -9.27 7.83 -6.40
C THR A 281 -9.62 9.14 -5.69
N GLU A 282 -10.67 9.17 -4.86
CA GLU A 282 -10.94 10.34 -4.00
C GLU A 282 -9.81 10.60 -2.99
N VAL A 283 -9.19 9.55 -2.43
CA VAL A 283 -8.02 9.71 -1.55
C VAL A 283 -6.82 10.27 -2.31
N PHE A 284 -6.57 9.82 -3.54
CA PHE A 284 -5.53 10.42 -4.39
C PHE A 284 -5.73 11.94 -4.54
N ARG A 285 -6.97 12.39 -4.77
CA ARG A 285 -7.29 13.83 -4.89
C ARG A 285 -7.02 14.61 -3.61
N LEU A 286 -7.19 13.99 -2.44
CA LEU A 286 -6.95 14.62 -1.13
C LEU A 286 -5.46 14.77 -0.80
N HIS A 287 -4.60 13.90 -1.36
CA HIS A 287 -3.17 13.84 -1.07
C HIS A 287 -2.30 14.23 -2.27
N ALA A 288 -2.71 15.29 -2.99
CA ALA A 288 -1.96 15.84 -4.12
C ALA A 288 -0.58 16.40 -3.73
N ASP A 289 -0.32 16.59 -2.43
CA ASP A 289 1.01 16.88 -1.92
C ASP A 289 1.99 15.74 -2.24
N SER A 290 1.55 14.49 -2.27
CA SER A 290 2.42 13.33 -2.58
C SER A 290 2.75 13.16 -4.07
N PHE A 291 2.17 13.99 -4.93
CA PHE A 291 2.37 13.88 -6.37
C PHE A 291 3.75 14.34 -6.87
N ASP A 292 4.18 13.79 -7.99
CA ASP A 292 5.35 14.26 -8.75
C ASP A 292 5.05 15.57 -9.51
N ASP A 293 6.08 16.11 -10.16
CA ASP A 293 5.96 17.36 -10.91
C ASP A 293 5.24 17.18 -12.26
N GLU A 294 5.24 15.97 -12.86
CA GLU A 294 4.56 15.70 -14.14
C GLU A 294 3.04 15.80 -13.96
N ILE A 295 2.48 15.07 -13.01
CA ILE A 295 1.03 15.09 -12.77
C ILE A 295 0.57 16.45 -12.25
N ARG A 296 1.38 17.15 -11.45
CA ARG A 296 1.07 18.52 -11.03
C ARG A 296 0.97 19.47 -12.22
N ALA A 297 1.88 19.37 -13.19
CA ALA A 297 1.79 20.16 -14.42
C ALA A 297 0.50 19.82 -15.21
N VAL A 298 0.12 18.54 -15.30
CA VAL A 298 -1.16 18.15 -15.92
C VAL A 298 -2.36 18.72 -15.15
N MET A 299 -2.29 18.76 -13.81
CA MET A 299 -3.33 19.35 -12.98
C MET A 299 -3.52 20.83 -13.23
N GLU A 300 -2.42 21.57 -13.35
CA GLU A 300 -2.42 23.00 -13.63
C GLU A 300 -2.95 23.32 -15.04
N ASP A 301 -2.57 22.50 -16.03
CA ASP A 301 -2.91 22.74 -17.44
C ASP A 301 -4.30 22.21 -17.84
N SER A 302 -4.71 21.06 -17.28
CA SER A 302 -5.82 20.23 -17.81
C SER A 302 -6.85 19.78 -16.77
N GLY A 303 -6.73 20.23 -15.51
CA GLY A 303 -7.66 19.91 -14.43
C GLY A 303 -7.41 18.54 -13.79
N ASP A 304 -8.45 17.92 -13.24
CA ASP A 304 -8.33 16.63 -12.52
C ASP A 304 -7.60 15.56 -13.37
N PRO A 305 -6.47 14.99 -12.88
CA PRO A 305 -5.64 14.09 -13.66
C PRO A 305 -6.27 12.71 -13.81
N PHE A 306 -7.32 12.42 -13.04
CA PHE A 306 -8.10 11.19 -13.12
C PHE A 306 -9.40 11.36 -13.93
N GLU A 307 -9.68 12.57 -14.44
CA GLU A 307 -10.90 12.85 -15.21
C GLU A 307 -10.60 12.91 -16.71
N LEU A 308 -10.99 11.90 -17.49
CA LEU A 308 -10.99 11.96 -18.96
C LEU A 308 -12.25 12.64 -19.49
N ASN A 309 -12.25 13.06 -20.75
CA ASN A 309 -13.43 13.69 -21.37
C ASN A 309 -14.70 12.82 -21.34
N GLN A 310 -14.55 11.50 -21.32
CA GLN A 310 -15.68 10.54 -21.25
C GLN A 310 -15.37 9.40 -20.28
N ILE A 311 -15.10 9.72 -19.01
CA ILE A 311 -14.97 8.69 -17.96
C ILE A 311 -16.26 8.52 -17.17
N SER A 312 -16.58 7.28 -16.79
CA SER A 312 -17.69 6.93 -15.90
C SER A 312 -17.19 6.07 -14.76
N TYR A 313 -17.26 6.60 -13.54
CA TYR A 313 -16.99 5.89 -12.30
C TYR A 313 -18.26 5.22 -11.80
N ILE A 314 -18.30 3.88 -11.86
CA ILE A 314 -19.46 3.09 -11.45
C ILE A 314 -19.36 2.82 -9.95
N ARG A 315 -20.34 3.30 -9.19
CA ARG A 315 -20.47 3.13 -7.73
C ARG A 315 -21.56 2.13 -7.40
#